data_AF-A0AA90TNN6-F1
#
_entry.id   AF-A0AA90TNN6-F1
#
_cell.length_a   1.000
_cell.length_b   1.000
_cell.length_c   1.000
_cell.angle_alpha   90.00
_cell.angle_beta   90.00
_cell.angle_gamma   90.00
#
_symmetry.space_group_name_H-M   'P 1'
#
loop_
_entity.id
_entity.type
_entity.pdbx_description
1 polymer ?
#
loop_
_entity_poly.entity_id
_entity_poly.type
_entity_poly.pdbx_seq_one_letter_code
_entity_poly.pdbx_strand_id
1 'polypeptide(L)' 'MENYEVFLRSKNWIDNDLDARYINVNHPYAILVSGEEGQVTLRGNTGDDNGQNGEEIFSFNSLRELQEWFENNIGE' A
#
# COMPACT_ATOMS: atom_id res chain seq x y z
N MET A 1 17.76 -1.10 1.21
CA MET A 1 16.38 -0.61 1.31
C MET A 1 15.49 -1.83 1.21
N GLU A 2 14.63 -2.05 2.19
CA GLU A 2 13.57 -3.05 2.04
C GLU A 2 12.77 -2.70 0.78
N ASN A 3 12.64 -3.64 -0.15
CA ASN A 3 12.06 -3.35 -1.46
C ASN A 3 10.53 -3.51 -1.39
N TYR A 4 9.87 -2.57 -0.71
CA TYR A 4 8.41 -2.46 -0.68
C TYR A 4 7.81 -2.50 -2.09
N GLU A 5 8.42 -1.80 -3.03
CA GLU A 5 8.01 -1.80 -4.45
C GLU A 5 7.99 -3.21 -5.04
N VAL A 6 9.03 -4.02 -4.81
CA VAL A 6 9.11 -5.38 -5.36
C VAL A 6 8.05 -6.27 -4.75
N PHE A 7 7.83 -6.16 -3.43
CA PHE A 7 6.76 -6.89 -2.75
C PHE A 7 5.39 -6.49 -3.28
N LEU A 8 5.06 -5.20 -3.30
CA LEU A 8 3.78 -4.67 -3.75
C LEU A 8 3.48 -5.06 -5.20
N ARG A 9 4.46 -4.91 -6.10
CA ARG A 9 4.31 -5.36 -7.51
C ARG A 9 4.06 -6.85 -7.62
N SER A 10 4.68 -7.69 -6.77
CA SER A 10 4.44 -9.13 -6.77
C SER A 10 3.02 -9.52 -6.33
N LYS A 11 2.33 -8.60 -5.63
CA LYS A 11 0.93 -8.71 -5.21
C LYS A 11 -0.03 -7.93 -6.13
N ASN A 12 0.42 -7.51 -7.32
CA ASN A 12 -0.37 -6.71 -8.27
C ASN A 12 -0.81 -5.33 -7.75
N TRP A 13 -0.07 -4.75 -6.81
CA TRP A 13 -0.23 -3.35 -6.41
C TRP A 13 0.68 -2.48 -7.28
N ILE A 14 0.08 -1.54 -8.01
CA ILE A 14 0.74 -0.81 -9.10
C ILE A 14 0.80 0.69 -8.76
N ASP A 15 1.98 1.27 -8.89
CA ASP A 15 2.19 2.72 -8.86
C ASP A 15 1.95 3.28 -10.27
N ASN A 16 0.76 3.85 -10.50
CA ASN A 16 0.36 4.39 -11.80
C ASN A 16 0.88 5.82 -12.03
N ASP A 17 0.97 6.62 -10.96
CA ASP A 17 1.26 8.06 -11.03
C ASP A 17 2.74 8.37 -10.69
N LEU A 18 3.54 7.34 -10.36
CA LEU A 18 4.94 7.45 -9.93
C LEU A 18 5.10 8.33 -8.68
N ASP A 19 4.07 8.35 -7.84
CA ASP A 19 4.00 9.14 -6.60
C ASP A 19 4.09 8.26 -5.35
N ALA A 20 4.61 7.03 -5.50
CA ALA A 20 4.73 6.02 -4.46
C ALA A 20 3.38 5.57 -3.87
N ARG A 21 2.30 5.73 -4.65
CA ARG A 21 0.97 5.25 -4.32
C ARG A 21 0.59 4.05 -5.15
N TYR A 22 0.45 2.92 -4.48
CA TYR A 22 0.18 1.65 -5.09
C TYR A 22 -1.31 1.32 -4.96
N ILE A 23 -1.92 1.00 -6.10
CA ILE A 23 -3.34 0.67 -6.22
C ILE A 23 -3.49 -0.75 -6.73
N ASN A 24 -4.44 -1.49 -6.16
CA ASN A 24 -4.89 -2.77 -6.67
C ASN A 24 -6.40 -2.70 -6.89
N VAL A 25 -6.84 -2.91 -8.13
CA VAL A 25 -8.26 -2.80 -8.54
C VAL A 25 -9.18 -3.81 -7.84
N ASN A 26 -8.62 -4.86 -7.23
CA ASN A 26 -9.37 -5.87 -6.50
C ASN A 26 -9.48 -5.56 -5.00
N HIS A 27 -8.81 -4.52 -4.51
CA HIS A 27 -8.81 -4.16 -3.10
C HIS A 27 -9.35 -2.74 -2.87
N PRO A 28 -10.14 -2.54 -1.80
CA PRO A 28 -10.71 -1.23 -1.45
C PRO A 28 -9.69 -0.34 -0.73
N TYR A 29 -8.39 -0.54 -0.96
CA TYR A 29 -7.32 0.20 -0.29
C TYR A 29 -6.32 0.77 -1.29
N ALA A 30 -5.61 1.81 -0.86
CA ALA A 30 -4.43 2.35 -1.50
C ALA A 30 -3.27 2.26 -0.50
N ILE A 31 -2.07 1.98 -1.01
CA ILE A 31 -0.86 1.87 -0.20
C ILE A 31 0.07 3.01 -0.57
N LEU A 32 0.41 3.88 0.38
CA LEU A 32 1.35 4.98 0.20
C LEU A 32 2.68 4.61 0.87
N VAL A 33 3.79 4.70 0.14
CA VAL A 33 5.13 4.46 0.68
C VAL A 33 5.84 5.81 0.84
N SER A 34 6.01 6.26 2.08
CA SER A 34 6.67 7.53 2.40
C SER A 34 8.19 7.39 2.32
N GLY A 35 8.80 8.08 1.34
CA GLY A 35 10.21 7.94 0.99
C GLY A 35 11.24 8.40 2.04
N GLU A 36 10.86 9.27 2.99
CA GLU A 36 11.81 9.81 4.01
C GLU A 36 11.97 8.90 5.23
N GLU A 37 10.93 8.15 5.62
CA GLU A 37 10.95 7.31 6.83
C GLU A 37 10.71 5.81 6.57
N GLY A 38 10.45 5.43 5.31
CA GLY A 38 10.12 4.03 4.97
C GLY A 38 8.81 3.54 5.58
N GLN A 39 8.01 4.48 6.12
CA GLN A 39 6.67 4.22 6.63
C GLN A 39 5.73 3.95 5.47
N VAL A 40 4.88 2.94 5.63
CA VAL A 40 3.84 2.57 4.66
C VAL A 40 2.48 2.82 5.27
N THR A 41 1.62 3.55 4.58
CA THR A 41 0.27 3.86 5.04
C THR A 41 -0.76 3.19 4.16
N LEU A 42 -1.67 2.43 4.78
CA LEU A 42 -2.86 1.89 4.15
C LEU A 42 -4.00 2.91 4.29
N ARG A 43 -4.56 3.34 3.16
CA ARG A 43 -5.70 4.26 3.12
C ARG A 43 -6.90 3.60 2.47
N GLY A 44 -8.10 4.03 2.85
CA GLY A 44 -9.31 3.62 2.14
C GLY A 44 -9.28 4.10 0.69
N ASN A 45 -9.73 3.27 -0.25
CA ASN A 45 -9.87 3.63 -1.66
C ASN A 45 -11.34 3.52 -2.04
N THR A 46 -12.08 4.63 -1.88
CA THR A 46 -13.52 4.70 -2.15
C THR A 46 -13.78 5.54 -3.40
N GLY A 47 -13.78 4.90 -4.56
CA GLY A 47 -14.14 5.53 -5.84
C GLY A 47 -12.93 5.78 -6.75
N ASP A 48 -12.96 6.88 -7.49
CA ASP A 48 -12.00 7.20 -8.56
C ASP A 48 -10.78 8.01 -8.08
N ASP A 49 -10.63 8.23 -6.77
CA ASP A 49 -9.58 9.08 -6.21
C ASP A 49 -8.28 8.34 -5.85
N ASN A 50 -8.22 7.02 -6.07
CA ASN A 50 -7.04 6.21 -5.77
C ASN A 50 -6.53 6.43 -4.33
N GLY A 51 -7.44 6.60 -3.36
CA GLY A 51 -7.10 6.80 -1.95
C GLY A 51 -6.48 8.16 -1.60
N GLN A 52 -6.55 9.16 -2.48
CA GLN A 52 -6.08 10.53 -2.19
C GLN A 52 -6.79 11.14 -0.98
N ASN A 53 -8.10 10.97 -0.91
CA ASN A 53 -8.95 11.46 0.18
C ASN A 53 -9.31 10.36 1.19
N GLY A 54 -8.78 9.14 1.00
CA GLY A 54 -9.00 8.03 1.90
C GLY A 54 -8.50 8.32 3.31
N GLU A 55 -9.26 7.90 4.32
CA GLU A 55 -8.77 7.93 5.70
C GLU A 55 -7.59 6.96 5.83
N GLU A 56 -6.61 7.34 6.65
CA GLU A 56 -5.58 6.41 7.10
C GLU A 56 -6.22 5.32 7.97
N ILE A 57 -5.97 4.07 7.62
CA ILE A 57 -6.49 2.90 8.32
C ILE A 57 -5.40 2.27 9.17
N PHE A 58 -4.21 2.08 8.59
CA PHE A 58 -3.05 1.49 9.24
C PHE A 58 -1.76 2.11 8.73
N SER A 59 -0.74 2.12 9.59
CA SER A 59 0.63 2.51 9.25
C SER A 59 1.61 1.42 9.68
N PHE A 60 2.57 1.12 8.82
CA PHE A 60 3.59 0.10 9.01
C PHE A 60 4.96 0.76 8.99
N ASN A 61 5.87 0.30 9.85
CA ASN A 61 7.22 0.84 9.96
C ASN A 61 8.28 -0.11 9.39
N SER A 62 7.87 -1.29 8.89
CA SER A 62 8.75 -2.27 8.26
C SER A 62 8.03 -3.09 7.19
N LEU A 63 8.79 -3.69 6.27
CA LEU A 63 8.22 -4.58 5.25
C LEU A 63 7.60 -5.82 5.87
N ARG A 64 8.15 -6.31 6.98
CA ARG A 64 7.61 -7.47 7.69
C ARG A 64 6.19 -7.21 8.20
N GLU A 65 5.94 -6.06 8.82
CA GLU A 65 4.59 -5.73 9.32
C GLU A 65 3.57 -5.64 8.18
N LEU A 66 3.98 -5.09 7.04
CA LEU A 66 3.14 -5.06 5.84
C LEU A 66 2.84 -6.48 5.32
N GLN A 67 3.85 -7.36 5.25
CA GLN A 67 3.69 -8.75 4.83
C GLN A 67 2.76 -9.54 5.74
N GLU A 68 2.95 -9.43 7.06
CA GLU A 68 2.08 -10.07 8.05
C GLU A 68 0.63 -9.57 7.91
N TRP A 69 0.42 -8.28 7.62
CA TRP A 69 -0.92 -7.76 7.37
C TRP A 69 -1.55 -8.36 6.11
N PHE A 70 -0.79 -8.46 5.01
CA PHE A 70 -1.24 -9.06 3.76
C PHE A 70 -1.71 -10.51 3.96
N GLU A 71 -0.89 -11.33 4.62
CA GLU A 71 -1.19 -12.73 4.93
C GLU A 71 -2.47 -12.88 5.78
N ASN A 72 -2.65 -12.00 6.78
CA ASN A 72 -3.75 -12.10 7.73
C ASN A 72 -5.08 -11.51 7.22
N ASN A 73 -5.04 -10.54 6.29
CA ASN A 73 -6.24 -9.77 5.92
C ASN A 73 -6.74 -10.04 4.49
N ILE A 74 -5.83 -10.26 3.54
CA ILE A 74 -6.19 -10.46 2.13
C ILE A 74 -5.73 -11.81 1.58
N GLY A 75 -5.04 -12.61 2.40
CA GLY A 75 -4.62 -13.97 2.05
C GLY A 75 -3.59 -14.01 0.92
N GLU A 76 -2.94 -12.86 0.65
CA GLU A 76 -1.92 -12.71 -0.37
C GLU A 76 -0.52 -12.82 0.20
#